data_AF-A0A7W7SX13-F1
#
_entry.id   AF-A0A7W7SX13-F1
#
_cell.length_a   1.000
_cell.length_b   1.000
_cell.length_c   1.000
_cell.angle_alpha   90.00
_cell.angle_beta   90.00
_cell.angle_gamma   90.00
#
_symmetry.space_group_name_H-M   'P 1'
#
loop_
_entity.id
_entity.type
_entity.pdbx_description
1 polymer ?
#
loop_
_entity_poly.entity_id
_entity_poly.type
_entity_poly.pdbx_seq_one_letter_code
_entity_poly.pdbx_strand_id
1 'polypeptide(L)'
;MSDGTESVETRLPVRVVAILGLLAVVTLLASVVALAVSWPTTPKRSSALPILLYAYDPMSARMTERPQQTFKLGQVPVATVEERAVGAVSRKRVRASWYDAVGHQTNSVDLSKLADLRTDPVLLSTTGAVPAGTYQFVLATVQGDRLEEVLAWVHVKIER
;
A
#
# COMPACT_ATOMS: atom_id res chain seq x y z
N MET A 1 27.77 -32.34 65.18
CA MET A 1 28.30 -31.00 64.85
C MET A 1 28.02 -30.76 63.39
N SER A 2 27.13 -29.80 63.13
CA SER A 2 26.71 -29.37 61.80
C SER A 2 27.57 -28.20 61.34
N ASP A 3 27.88 -28.17 60.04
CA ASP A 3 28.08 -27.00 59.17
C ASP A 3 27.77 -27.54 57.76
N GLY A 4 26.93 -26.97 56.90
CA GLY A 4 26.46 -25.59 56.81
C GLY A 4 26.78 -25.06 55.41
N THR A 5 26.03 -25.47 54.38
CA THR A 5 25.85 -24.65 53.16
C THR A 5 24.50 -24.99 52.55
N GLU A 6 23.56 -24.07 52.77
CA GLU A 6 22.31 -23.96 52.06
C GLU A 6 22.57 -23.68 50.57
N SER A 7 22.01 -24.51 49.69
CA SER A 7 21.57 -24.07 48.37
C SER A 7 20.06 -24.14 48.36
N VAL A 8 19.43 -23.03 48.75
CA VAL A 8 18.00 -22.78 48.51
C VAL A 8 17.83 -22.66 46.99
N GLU A 9 17.76 -23.80 46.32
CA GLU A 9 17.34 -23.87 44.93
C GLU A 9 15.83 -23.59 44.93
N THR A 10 15.50 -22.31 44.75
CA THR A 10 14.15 -21.80 44.50
C THR A 10 13.57 -22.53 43.30
N ARG A 11 12.93 -23.68 43.55
CA ARG A 11 11.97 -24.30 42.64
C ARG A 11 10.78 -23.36 42.54
N LEU A 12 10.88 -22.34 41.69
CA LEU A 12 9.70 -21.69 41.17
C LEU A 12 8.82 -22.80 40.56
N PRO A 13 7.62 -23.05 41.12
CA PRO A 13 6.84 -24.19 40.70
C PRO A 13 6.45 -23.95 39.24
N VAL A 14 6.74 -24.92 38.39
CA VAL A 14 6.49 -24.95 36.93
C VAL A 14 5.15 -24.32 36.51
N ARG A 15 4.15 -24.34 37.41
CA ARG A 15 2.86 -23.67 37.28
C ARG A 15 2.93 -22.15 37.08
N VAL A 16 3.83 -21.42 37.73
CA VAL A 16 3.95 -19.95 37.59
C VAL A 16 4.51 -19.57 36.23
N VAL A 17 5.51 -20.31 35.74
CA VAL A 17 6.09 -20.13 34.39
C VAL A 17 5.06 -20.47 33.31
N ALA A 18 4.26 -21.53 33.53
CA ALA A 18 3.18 -21.89 32.60
C ALA A 18 2.07 -20.82 32.55
N ILE A 19 1.69 -20.23 33.69
CA ILE A 19 0.67 -19.18 33.76
C ILE A 19 1.16 -17.90 33.07
N LEU A 20 2.43 -17.50 33.30
CA LEU A 20 3.02 -16.35 32.61
C LEU A 20 3.16 -16.58 31.11
N GLY A 21 3.54 -17.79 30.69
CA GLY A 21 3.58 -18.17 29.28
C GLY A 21 2.20 -18.13 28.62
N LEU A 22 1.16 -18.61 29.31
CA LEU A 22 -0.21 -18.56 28.84
C LEU A 22 -0.70 -17.11 28.71
N LEU A 23 -0.40 -16.26 29.69
CA LEU A 23 -0.77 -14.84 29.66
C LEU A 23 -0.10 -14.12 28.48
N ALA A 24 1.20 -14.38 28.24
CA ALA A 24 1.95 -13.83 27.12
C ALA A 24 1.32 -14.23 25.77
N VAL A 25 0.95 -15.50 25.62
CA VAL A 25 0.28 -16.01 24.41
C VAL A 25 -1.09 -15.37 24.21
N VAL A 26 -1.89 -15.18 25.28
CA VAL A 26 -3.19 -14.51 25.20
C VAL A 26 -3.05 -13.04 24.82
N THR A 27 -2.07 -12.30 25.37
CA THR A 27 -1.80 -10.92 24.95
C THR A 27 -1.29 -10.84 23.51
N LEU A 28 -0.51 -11.81 23.05
CA LEU A 28 -0.05 -11.86 21.65
C LEU A 28 -1.23 -12.11 20.70
N LEU A 29 -2.11 -13.06 21.03
CA LEU A 29 -3.33 -13.35 20.29
C LEU A 29 -4.29 -12.16 20.30
N ALA A 30 -4.48 -11.49 21.44
CA ALA A 30 -5.31 -10.30 21.55
C ALA A 30 -4.75 -9.13 20.73
N SER A 31 -3.41 -8.99 20.63
CA SER A 31 -2.76 -7.97 19.80
C SER A 31 -2.90 -8.25 18.31
N VAL A 32 -2.78 -9.52 17.89
CA VAL A 32 -3.04 -9.94 16.50
C VAL A 32 -4.50 -9.73 16.12
N VAL A 33 -5.44 -10.00 17.04
CA VAL A 33 -6.86 -9.74 16.83
C VAL A 33 -7.15 -8.23 16.81
N ALA A 34 -6.55 -7.42 17.67
CA ALA A 34 -6.72 -5.95 17.63
C ALA A 34 -6.17 -5.32 16.34
N LEU A 35 -5.10 -5.87 15.78
CA LEU A 35 -4.59 -5.49 14.46
C LEU A 35 -5.51 -5.94 13.31
N ALA A 36 -6.23 -7.06 13.46
CA ALA A 36 -7.21 -7.52 12.48
C ALA A 36 -8.55 -6.76 12.55
N VAL A 37 -8.96 -6.31 13.74
CA VAL A 37 -10.25 -5.61 13.97
C VAL A 37 -10.14 -4.10 13.71
N SER A 38 -8.93 -3.54 13.69
CA SER A 38 -8.68 -2.11 13.40
C SER A 38 -8.64 -1.74 11.92
N TRP A 39 -8.77 -2.71 11.01
CA TRP A 39 -9.01 -2.41 9.59
C TRP A 39 -10.53 -2.39 9.36
N PRO A 40 -11.15 -1.21 9.17
CA PRO A 40 -12.56 -1.14 8.85
C PRO A 40 -12.76 -1.76 7.47
N THR A 41 -13.20 -3.02 7.44
CA THR A 41 -13.45 -3.85 6.24
C THR A 41 -12.31 -3.84 5.23
N THR A 42 -11.57 -4.95 5.10
CA THR A 42 -10.65 -5.13 3.97
C THR A 42 -11.36 -4.78 2.66
N PRO A 43 -10.92 -3.76 1.91
CA PRO A 43 -11.63 -3.33 0.72
C PRO A 43 -11.72 -4.49 -0.26
N LYS A 44 -12.88 -4.61 -0.92
CA LYS A 44 -13.11 -5.66 -1.89
C LYS A 44 -12.07 -5.54 -3.00
N ARG A 45 -11.45 -6.65 -3.42
CA ARG A 45 -10.58 -6.66 -4.61
C ARG A 45 -11.39 -7.11 -5.81
N SER A 46 -11.41 -6.28 -6.85
CA SER A 46 -11.93 -6.64 -8.16
C SER A 46 -10.84 -7.31 -9.02
N SER A 47 -11.23 -7.85 -10.17
CA SER A 47 -10.27 -8.20 -11.23
C SER A 47 -9.45 -6.95 -11.57
N ALA A 48 -8.12 -7.05 -11.50
CA ALA A 48 -7.24 -5.91 -11.68
C ALA A 48 -7.44 -5.26 -13.07
N LEU A 49 -7.75 -3.96 -13.09
CA LEU A 49 -7.80 -3.19 -14.32
C LEU A 49 -6.40 -3.06 -14.92
N PRO A 50 -6.25 -3.13 -16.25
CA PRO A 50 -4.98 -2.88 -16.91
C PRO A 50 -4.61 -1.40 -16.79
N ILE A 51 -3.64 -1.11 -15.91
CA ILE A 51 -3.01 0.20 -15.77
C ILE A 51 -1.84 0.28 -16.74
N LEU A 52 -1.80 1.36 -17.50
CA LEU A 52 -0.67 1.70 -18.34
C LEU A 52 0.16 2.78 -17.65
N LEU A 53 1.47 2.61 -17.71
CA LEU A 53 2.43 3.48 -17.07
C LEU A 53 3.33 4.12 -18.12
N TYR A 54 3.46 5.44 -18.12
CA TYR A 54 4.27 6.18 -19.08
C TYR A 54 5.28 7.07 -18.36
N ALA A 55 6.40 7.37 -19.01
CA ALA A 55 7.32 8.38 -18.50
C ALA A 55 6.79 9.75 -18.91
N TYR A 56 6.62 10.63 -17.92
CA TYR A 56 6.31 12.03 -18.11
C TYR A 56 7.61 12.84 -18.06
N ASP A 57 7.80 13.66 -19.08
CA ASP A 57 8.85 14.67 -19.11
C ASP A 57 8.26 16.01 -18.63
N PRO A 58 8.66 16.49 -17.43
CA PRO A 58 8.17 17.74 -16.89
C PRO A 58 8.65 18.97 -17.68
N MET A 59 9.72 18.86 -18.46
CA MET A 59 10.24 19.99 -19.25
C MET A 59 9.40 20.24 -20.50
N SER A 60 8.98 19.18 -21.19
CA SER A 60 8.14 19.29 -22.39
C SER A 60 6.65 19.12 -22.12
N ALA A 61 6.27 18.79 -20.89
CA ALA A 61 4.91 18.45 -20.46
C ALA A 61 4.28 17.32 -21.30
N ARG A 62 5.10 16.36 -21.75
CA ARG A 62 4.69 15.25 -22.61
C ARG A 62 4.95 13.90 -21.96
N MET A 63 4.11 12.94 -22.31
CA MET A 63 4.30 11.54 -21.95
C MET A 63 5.00 10.80 -23.10
N THR A 64 5.73 9.74 -22.78
CA THR A 64 6.25 8.81 -23.78
C THR A 64 5.11 8.13 -24.53
N GLU A 65 5.36 7.73 -25.78
CA GLU A 65 4.33 7.08 -26.62
C GLU A 65 4.04 5.63 -26.20
N ARG A 66 5.01 4.97 -25.53
CA ARG A 66 4.91 3.57 -25.14
C ARG A 66 4.86 3.40 -23.63
N PRO A 67 4.02 2.48 -23.13
CA PRO A 67 3.99 2.15 -21.71
C PRO A 67 5.25 1.38 -21.30
N GLN A 68 5.69 1.57 -20.06
CA GLN A 68 6.85 0.92 -19.47
C GLN A 68 6.66 0.70 -17.96
N GLN A 69 7.35 -0.30 -17.40
CA GLN A 69 7.28 -0.62 -15.96
C GLN A 69 8.53 -0.23 -15.18
N THR A 70 9.63 0.04 -15.90
CA THR A 70 10.91 0.46 -15.35
C THR A 70 11.21 1.87 -15.81
N PHE A 71 11.57 2.72 -14.88
CA PHE A 71 11.85 4.14 -15.10
C PHE A 71 13.29 4.44 -14.72
N LYS A 72 13.93 5.37 -15.40
CA LYS A 72 15.24 5.88 -15.01
C LYS A 72 15.08 7.07 -14.08
N LEU A 73 16.11 7.34 -13.27
CA LEU A 73 16.16 8.55 -12.46
C LEU A 73 15.92 9.79 -13.34
N GLY A 74 15.07 10.70 -12.84
CA GLY A 74 14.65 11.89 -13.58
C GLY A 74 13.42 11.69 -14.49
N GLN A 75 12.98 10.45 -14.74
CA GLN A 75 11.69 10.20 -15.36
C GLN A 75 10.59 10.19 -14.28
N VAL A 76 9.49 10.89 -14.52
CA VAL A 76 8.34 10.89 -13.60
C VAL A 76 7.31 9.88 -14.10
N PRO A 77 6.98 8.81 -13.35
CA PRO A 77 5.93 7.89 -13.75
C PRO A 77 4.56 8.58 -13.76
N VAL A 78 3.79 8.31 -14.80
CA VAL A 78 2.38 8.67 -14.93
C VAL A 78 1.56 7.41 -15.11
N ALA A 79 0.41 7.33 -14.44
CA ALA A 79 -0.52 6.21 -14.58
C ALA A 79 -1.79 6.61 -15.34
N THR A 80 -2.24 5.72 -16.21
CA THR A 80 -3.52 5.79 -16.91
C THR A 80 -4.15 4.40 -17.05
N VAL A 81 -5.33 4.28 -17.67
CA VAL A 81 -6.06 3.03 -17.89
C VAL A 81 -6.28 2.76 -19.38
N GLU A 82 -6.32 1.49 -19.77
CA GLU A 82 -6.72 1.13 -21.14
C GLU A 82 -8.16 1.55 -21.46
N GLU A 83 -8.40 1.91 -22.72
CA GLU A 83 -9.72 2.28 -23.23
C GLU A 83 -10.81 1.25 -22.93
N ARG A 84 -10.47 -0.03 -23.15
CA ARG A 84 -11.40 -1.15 -22.99
C ARG A 84 -11.74 -1.44 -21.52
N ALA A 85 -10.93 -0.94 -20.60
CA ALA A 85 -11.09 -1.15 -19.17
C ALA A 85 -12.14 -0.22 -18.52
N VAL A 86 -12.56 0.83 -19.22
CA VAL A 86 -13.48 1.87 -18.70
C VAL A 86 -14.96 1.44 -18.74
N GLY A 87 -15.24 0.13 -18.59
CA GLY A 87 -16.58 -0.45 -18.62
C GLY A 87 -17.49 -0.02 -17.45
N ALA A 88 -18.19 -0.96 -16.82
CA ALA A 88 -19.23 -0.71 -15.80
C ALA A 88 -18.80 0.15 -14.58
N VAL A 89 -17.49 0.36 -14.39
CA VAL A 89 -16.90 1.17 -13.30
C VAL A 89 -16.92 2.69 -13.62
N SER A 90 -17.28 3.09 -14.84
CA SER A 90 -17.17 4.49 -15.31
C SER A 90 -18.06 5.52 -14.59
N ARG A 91 -18.97 5.09 -13.71
CA ARG A 91 -19.86 6.00 -12.97
C ARG A 91 -19.50 6.19 -11.50
N LYS A 92 -18.56 5.41 -10.97
CA LYS A 92 -18.12 5.53 -9.58
C LYS A 92 -16.99 6.54 -9.47
N ARG A 93 -16.97 7.32 -8.40
CA ARG A 93 -15.79 8.10 -8.00
C ARG A 93 -14.64 7.16 -7.72
N VAL A 94 -13.45 7.52 -8.18
CA VAL A 94 -12.24 6.74 -7.97
C VAL A 94 -11.14 7.62 -7.40
N ARG A 95 -10.30 7.05 -6.56
CA ARG A 95 -9.09 7.67 -6.04
C ARG A 95 -7.88 6.94 -6.61
N ALA A 96 -7.01 7.70 -7.25
CA ALA A 96 -5.73 7.23 -7.75
C ALA A 96 -4.65 7.72 -6.77
N SER A 97 -3.91 6.80 -6.17
CA SER A 97 -2.89 7.11 -5.16
C SER A 97 -1.56 6.47 -5.51
N TRP A 98 -0.48 7.19 -5.22
CA TRP A 98 0.88 6.71 -5.29
C TRP A 98 1.46 6.59 -3.87
N TYR A 99 2.21 5.52 -3.64
CA TYR A 99 2.89 5.26 -2.38
C TYR A 99 4.36 4.93 -2.62
N ASP A 100 5.23 5.34 -1.70
CA ASP A 100 6.62 4.92 -1.67
C ASP A 100 6.78 3.49 -1.11
N ALA A 101 8.03 3.01 -1.04
CA ALA A 101 8.34 1.67 -0.55
C ALA A 101 7.97 1.41 0.92
N VAL A 102 7.81 2.48 1.73
CA VAL A 102 7.46 2.38 3.14
C VAL A 102 5.97 2.67 3.40
N GLY A 103 5.21 2.97 2.34
CA GLY A 103 3.76 3.16 2.39
C GLY A 103 3.32 4.61 2.59
N HIS A 104 4.22 5.60 2.51
CA HIS A 104 3.79 7.00 2.51
C HIS A 104 3.16 7.38 1.18
N GLN A 105 2.02 8.05 1.24
CA GLN A 105 1.34 8.54 0.05
C GLN A 105 2.13 9.73 -0.54
N THR A 106 2.67 9.57 -1.75
CA THR A 106 3.45 10.62 -2.44
C THR A 106 2.56 11.55 -3.25
N ASN A 107 1.46 11.03 -3.79
CA ASN A 107 0.44 11.81 -4.48
C ASN A 107 -0.91 11.09 -4.43
N SER A 108 -2.00 11.84 -4.49
CA SER A 108 -3.34 11.27 -4.67
C SER A 108 -4.27 12.27 -5.36
N VAL A 109 -5.11 11.74 -6.23
CA VAL A 109 -6.09 12.51 -6.98
C VAL A 109 -7.44 11.80 -6.92
N ASP A 110 -8.46 12.55 -6.53
CA ASP A 110 -9.85 12.13 -6.62
C ASP A 110 -10.40 12.47 -8.00
N LEU A 111 -10.93 11.44 -8.66
CA LEU A 111 -11.52 11.52 -9.99
C LEU A 111 -13.02 11.25 -9.89
N SER A 112 -13.79 12.02 -10.65
CA SER A 112 -15.26 11.88 -10.66
C SER A 112 -15.66 10.53 -11.25
N LYS A 113 -14.91 10.05 -12.24
CA LYS A 113 -15.09 8.76 -12.89
C LYS A 113 -13.76 8.15 -13.30
N LEU A 114 -13.75 6.82 -13.45
CA LEU A 114 -12.60 6.08 -14.00
C LEU A 114 -12.11 6.61 -15.35
N ALA A 115 -13.03 7.10 -16.20
CA ALA A 115 -12.69 7.63 -17.52
C ALA A 115 -11.78 8.87 -17.46
N ASP A 116 -11.86 9.65 -16.38
CA ASP A 116 -11.06 10.87 -16.21
C ASP A 116 -9.57 10.53 -16.07
N LEU A 117 -9.21 9.33 -15.61
CA LEU A 117 -7.82 8.88 -15.53
C LEU A 117 -7.15 8.74 -16.92
N ARG A 118 -7.94 8.68 -17.99
CA ARG A 118 -7.43 8.69 -19.38
C ARG A 118 -7.14 10.10 -19.87
N THR A 119 -7.99 11.07 -19.54
CA THR A 119 -7.82 12.46 -19.95
C THR A 119 -6.81 13.18 -19.06
N ASP A 120 -6.79 12.83 -17.79
CA ASP A 120 -6.01 13.46 -16.73
C ASP A 120 -5.16 12.40 -16.00
N PRO A 121 -4.07 11.93 -16.62
CA PRO A 121 -3.21 10.92 -16.03
C PRO A 121 -2.53 11.42 -14.75
N VAL A 122 -2.33 10.50 -13.81
CA VAL A 122 -1.88 10.85 -12.45
C VAL A 122 -0.39 10.60 -12.31
N LEU A 123 0.34 11.70 -12.10
CA LEU A 123 1.78 11.72 -11.84
C LEU A 123 2.10 11.12 -10.47
N LEU A 124 3.24 10.44 -10.36
CA LEU A 124 3.74 9.94 -9.08
C LEU A 124 4.02 11.07 -8.08
N SER A 125 4.53 12.20 -8.57
CA SER A 125 4.79 13.40 -7.79
C SER A 125 4.40 14.65 -8.60
N THR A 126 3.80 15.62 -7.92
CA THR A 126 3.47 16.95 -8.48
C THR A 126 4.60 17.96 -8.31
N THR A 127 5.61 17.66 -7.47
CA THR A 127 6.64 18.62 -7.04
C THR A 127 7.98 18.47 -7.75
N GLY A 128 8.15 17.45 -8.60
CA GLY A 128 9.35 17.28 -9.41
C GLY A 128 9.96 15.88 -9.32
N ALA A 129 11.29 15.82 -9.49
CA ALA A 129 12.06 14.59 -9.68
C ALA A 129 11.83 13.57 -8.55
N VAL A 130 11.52 12.34 -8.95
CA VAL A 130 11.20 11.24 -8.05
C VAL A 130 12.49 10.45 -7.74
N PRO A 131 12.83 10.18 -6.46
CA PRO A 131 13.99 9.39 -6.10
C PRO A 131 13.93 7.97 -6.69
N ALA A 132 15.10 7.38 -6.95
CA ALA A 132 15.20 5.96 -7.29
C ALA A 132 14.65 5.10 -6.14
N GLY A 133 13.88 4.06 -6.49
CA GLY A 133 13.19 3.23 -5.51
C GLY A 133 12.02 2.45 -6.10
N THR A 134 11.27 1.79 -5.22
CA THR A 134 10.04 1.09 -5.56
C THR A 134 8.85 1.90 -5.09
N TYR A 135 7.84 2.01 -5.94
CA TYR A 135 6.60 2.73 -5.68
C TYR A 135 5.41 1.84 -6.02
N GLN A 136 4.25 2.20 -5.48
CA GLN A 136 3.01 1.50 -5.69
C GLN A 136 1.97 2.49 -6.20
N PHE A 137 1.30 2.15 -7.29
CA PHE A 137 0.11 2.84 -7.77
C PHE A 137 -1.12 2.02 -7.38
N VAL A 138 -2.08 2.65 -6.71
CA VAL A 138 -3.35 2.05 -6.30
C VAL A 138 -4.49 2.87 -6.88
N LEU A 139 -5.41 2.18 -7.54
CA LEU A 139 -6.65 2.76 -8.03
C LEU A 139 -7.82 2.07 -7.32
N ALA A 140 -8.71 2.86 -6.72
CA ALA A 140 -9.82 2.32 -5.94
C ALA A 140 -11.09 3.16 -6.12
N THR A 141 -12.27 2.53 -6.00
CA THR A 141 -13.53 3.28 -5.87
C THR A 141 -13.66 3.84 -4.47
N VAL A 142 -14.25 5.02 -4.36
CA VAL A 142 -14.43 5.72 -3.08
C VAL A 142 -15.87 6.16 -2.86
N GLN A 143 -16.30 6.11 -1.60
CA GLN A 143 -17.53 6.72 -1.12
C GLN A 143 -17.21 7.65 0.05
N GLY A 144 -17.24 8.96 -0.22
CA GLY A 144 -16.66 9.93 0.72
C GLY A 144 -15.14 9.71 0.80
N ASP A 145 -14.61 9.62 2.01
CA ASP A 145 -13.18 9.34 2.25
C ASP A 145 -12.84 7.85 2.38
N ARG A 146 -13.83 6.97 2.27
CA ARG A 146 -13.64 5.53 2.44
C ARG A 146 -13.35 4.85 1.10
N LEU A 147 -12.30 4.03 1.08
CA LEU A 147 -12.02 3.09 0.00
C LEU A 147 -13.03 1.94 0.06
N GLU A 148 -13.77 1.71 -1.03
CA GLU A 148 -14.73 0.60 -1.12
C GLU A 148 -14.14 -0.62 -1.81
N GLU A 149 -13.47 -0.41 -2.95
CA GLU A 149 -13.02 -1.48 -3.83
C GLU A 149 -11.70 -1.10 -4.50
N VAL A 150 -10.69 -1.97 -4.41
CA VAL A 150 -9.43 -1.80 -5.13
C VAL A 150 -9.61 -2.35 -6.55
N LEU A 151 -9.46 -1.45 -7.52
CA LEU A 151 -9.61 -1.72 -8.94
C LEU A 151 -8.29 -2.11 -9.59
N ALA A 152 -7.17 -1.53 -9.15
CA ALA A 152 -5.84 -1.88 -9.62
C ALA A 152 -4.77 -1.61 -8.56
N TRP A 153 -3.69 -2.38 -8.65
CA TRP A 153 -2.48 -2.23 -7.85
C TRP A 153 -1.28 -2.57 -8.72
N VAL A 154 -0.38 -1.61 -8.93
CA VAL A 154 0.82 -1.81 -9.76
C VAL A 154 2.08 -1.39 -9.00
N HIS A 155 3.13 -2.18 -9.13
CA HIS A 155 4.46 -1.84 -8.63
C HIS A 155 5.29 -1.18 -9.72
N VAL A 156 6.01 -0.14 -9.36
CA VAL A 156 6.84 0.66 -10.28
C VAL A 156 8.23 0.77 -9.70
N LYS A 157 9.25 0.52 -10.53
CA LYS A 157 10.64 0.66 -10.13
C LYS A 157 11.28 1.82 -10.88
N ILE A 158 11.91 2.72 -10.12
CA ILE A 158 12.77 3.78 -10.63
C ILE A 158 14.21 3.40 -10.34
N GLU A 159 14.98 3.20 -11.39
CA GLU A 159 16.39 2.83 -11.36
C GLU A 159 17.28 4.07 -11.15
N ARG A 160 18.47 3.82 -10.61
CA ARG A 160 19.49 4.86 -10.41
C ARG A 160 20.15 5.26 -11.72
#